data_AF-A0A9R1UEQ5-F1
#
_entry.id   AF-A0A9R1UEQ5-F1
#
_cell.length_a   1.000
_cell.length_b   1.000
_cell.length_c   1.000
_cell.angle_alpha   90.00
_cell.angle_beta   90.00
_cell.angle_gamma   90.00
#
_symmetry.space_group_name_H-M   'P 1'
#
loop_
_entity.id
_entity.type
_entity.pdbx_description
1 polymer ?
#
loop_
_entity_poly.entity_id
_entity_poly.type
_entity_poly.pdbx_seq_one_letter_code
_entity_poly.pdbx_strand_id
1 'polypeptide(L)'
;MTRVIGLDGSFLKGQVKGEILTAIGGDADNHVYPIACAVVNVENKDNWTWFIDNLVADLDLGAGNGLVVISDQHKGLLQAVADLFPNVEHIQCARHIFANFRKKFTGLELKSLFWEAAMSIVEGDFLATMEKIKKITET
;
A
#
# COMPACT_ATOMS: atom_id res chain seq x y z
N MET A 1 -9.02 -16.54 -8.10
CA MET A 1 -8.50 -15.99 -6.83
C MET A 1 -7.55 -14.87 -7.19
N THR A 2 -7.82 -13.65 -6.73
CA THR A 2 -6.98 -12.48 -7.03
C THR A 2 -5.68 -12.59 -6.25
N ARG A 3 -4.54 -12.40 -6.92
CA ARG A 3 -3.22 -12.38 -6.26
C ARG A 3 -3.01 -11.00 -5.66
N VAL A 4 -2.53 -10.92 -4.42
CA VAL A 4 -2.27 -9.65 -3.73
C VAL A 4 -0.83 -9.61 -3.26
N ILE A 5 -0.13 -8.53 -3.58
CA ILE A 5 1.21 -8.23 -3.05
C ILE A 5 1.17 -6.89 -2.31
N GLY A 6 1.67 -6.88 -1.07
CA GLY A 6 1.95 -5.66 -0.33
C GLY A 6 3.40 -5.22 -0.55
N LEU A 7 3.62 -3.94 -0.83
CA LEU A 7 4.96 -3.35 -0.95
C LEU A 7 5.13 -2.25 0.11
N ASP A 8 6.21 -2.30 0.87
CA ASP A 8 6.50 -1.31 1.92
C ASP A 8 8.01 -1.09 2.10
N GLY A 9 8.37 0.14 2.47
CA GLY A 9 9.72 0.56 2.82
C GLY A 9 9.82 0.89 4.30
N SER A 10 10.95 0.56 4.94
CA SER A 10 11.18 0.94 6.34
C SER A 10 12.62 1.31 6.63
N PHE A 11 12.80 2.35 7.44
CA PHE A 11 14.14 2.76 7.89
C PHE A 11 14.77 1.70 8.78
N LEU A 12 16.00 1.31 8.47
CA LEU A 12 16.81 0.48 9.35
C LEU A 12 17.22 1.28 10.59
N LYS A 13 17.06 0.68 11.76
CA LYS A 13 17.55 1.23 13.03
C LYS A 13 18.84 0.54 13.42
N GLY A 14 19.94 1.28 13.51
CA GLY A 14 21.23 0.74 13.93
C GLY A 14 22.41 1.56 13.42
N GLN A 15 23.60 0.95 13.42
CA GLN A 15 24.82 1.57 12.90
C GLN A 15 24.81 1.69 11.37
N VAL A 16 24.11 0.77 10.70
CA VAL A 16 23.93 0.79 9.25
C VAL A 16 22.72 1.66 8.92
N LYS A 17 22.97 2.74 8.17
CA LYS A 17 21.93 3.58 7.58
C LYS A 17 21.43 2.93 6.30
N GLY A 18 20.16 3.14 5.99
CA GLY A 18 19.51 2.61 4.81
C GLY A 18 18.07 2.25 5.11
N GLU A 19 17.45 1.59 4.15
CA GLU A 19 16.05 1.25 4.15
C GLU A 19 15.89 -0.20 3.70
N ILE A 20 14.94 -0.90 4.31
CA ILE A 20 14.55 -2.23 3.87
C ILE A 20 13.28 -2.11 3.03
N LEU A 21 13.36 -2.58 1.79
CA LEU A 21 12.22 -2.76 0.91
C LEU A 21 11.68 -4.17 1.13
N THR A 22 10.36 -4.32 1.22
CA THR A 22 9.72 -5.61 1.49
C THR A 22 8.54 -5.83 0.55
N ALA A 23 8.44 -7.06 0.03
CA ALA A 23 7.25 -7.58 -0.62
C ALA A 23 6.61 -8.67 0.26
N ILE A 24 5.32 -8.57 0.49
CA ILE A 24 4.53 -9.53 1.26
C ILE A 24 3.38 -10.08 0.41
N GLY A 25 3.02 -11.34 0.63
CA GLY A 25 1.88 -12.00 -0.02
C GLY A 25 0.83 -12.43 0.99
N GLY A 26 -0.40 -12.61 0.53
CA GLY A 26 -1.46 -13.29 1.26
C GLY A 26 -1.59 -14.75 0.83
N ASP A 27 -1.80 -15.66 1.78
CA ASP A 27 -2.18 -17.05 1.46
C ASP A 27 -3.71 -17.23 1.45
N ALA A 28 -4.16 -18.45 1.15
CA ALA A 28 -5.59 -18.76 1.10
C ALA A 28 -6.28 -18.75 2.48
N ASP A 29 -5.50 -18.79 3.55
CA ASP A 29 -5.96 -18.79 4.94
C ASP A 29 -5.94 -17.37 5.55
N ASN A 30 -5.75 -16.33 4.72
CA ASN A 30 -5.59 -14.93 5.12
C ASN A 30 -4.37 -14.65 6.02
N HIS A 31 -3.35 -15.51 6.01
CA HIS A 31 -2.07 -15.17 6.60
C HIS A 31 -1.23 -14.34 5.63
N VAL A 32 -0.34 -13.54 6.20
CA VAL A 32 0.63 -12.76 5.46
C VAL A 32 2.00 -13.42 5.58
N TYR A 33 2.70 -13.57 4.46
CA TYR A 33 4.06 -14.11 4.44
C TYR A 33 5.02 -13.20 3.66
N PRO A 34 6.29 -13.12 4.05
CA PRO A 34 7.29 -12.39 3.27
C PRO A 34 7.60 -13.14 1.97
N ILE A 35 7.63 -12.41 0.87
CA ILE A 35 8.01 -12.92 -0.46
C ILE A 35 9.49 -12.61 -0.71
N ALA A 36 9.85 -11.33 -0.58
CA ALA A 36 11.21 -10.85 -0.82
C ALA A 36 11.51 -9.62 0.04
N CYS A 37 12.78 -9.39 0.32
CA CYS A 37 13.25 -8.15 0.92
C CYS A 37 14.64 -7.77 0.41
N ALA A 38 14.95 -6.48 0.42
CA ALA A 38 16.26 -5.97 0.05
C ALA A 38 16.63 -4.76 0.91
N VAL A 39 17.90 -4.67 1.28
CA VAL A 39 18.45 -3.48 1.95
C VAL A 39 19.01 -2.56 0.87
N VAL A 40 18.55 -1.31 0.87
CA VAL A 40 18.95 -0.26 -0.07
C VAL A 40 19.41 0.97 0.69
N ASN A 41 20.17 1.84 0.02
CA ASN A 41 20.70 3.05 0.66
C ASN A 41 19.62 4.10 0.97
N VAL A 42 18.58 4.17 0.14
CA VAL A 42 17.49 5.14 0.24
C VAL A 42 16.25 4.63 -0.49
N GLU A 43 15.07 4.99 -0.03
CA GLU A 43 13.84 4.77 -0.78
C GLU A 43 13.71 5.80 -1.92
N ASN A 44 13.92 5.35 -3.16
CA ASN A 44 13.79 6.17 -4.35
C ASN A 44 13.25 5.33 -5.52
N LYS A 45 12.97 5.98 -6.66
CA LYS A 45 12.45 5.29 -7.84
C LYS A 45 13.39 4.18 -8.31
N ASP A 46 14.68 4.46 -8.45
CA ASP A 46 15.64 3.52 -9.03
C ASP A 46 15.75 2.22 -8.21
N ASN A 47 15.81 2.33 -6.88
CA ASN A 47 15.87 1.19 -5.98
C ASN A 47 14.57 0.39 -5.97
N TRP A 48 13.41 1.06 -6.05
CA TRP A 48 12.12 0.39 -6.19
C TRP A 48 11.97 -0.30 -7.54
N THR A 49 12.38 0.34 -8.63
CA THR A 49 12.39 -0.25 -9.98
C THR A 49 13.26 -1.49 -9.98
N TRP A 50 14.49 -1.43 -9.46
CA TRP A 50 15.35 -2.60 -9.36
C TRP A 50 14.70 -3.72 -8.53
N PHE A 51 14.15 -3.41 -7.36
CA PHE A 51 13.53 -4.41 -6.49
C PHE A 51 12.32 -5.08 -7.14
N ILE A 52 11.44 -4.30 -7.75
CA ILE A 52 10.22 -4.80 -8.42
C ILE A 52 10.57 -5.56 -9.69
N ASP A 53 11.56 -5.13 -10.46
CA ASP A 53 12.00 -5.82 -11.69
C ASP A 53 12.50 -7.25 -11.38
N ASN A 54 13.29 -7.41 -10.31
CA ASN A 54 13.69 -8.73 -9.82
C ASN A 54 12.47 -9.55 -9.36
N LEU A 55 11.54 -8.93 -8.61
CA LEU A 55 10.32 -9.60 -8.16
C LEU A 55 9.45 -10.09 -9.33
N VAL A 56 9.34 -9.28 -10.39
CA VAL A 56 8.61 -9.62 -11.63
C VAL A 56 9.25 -10.82 -12.32
N ALA A 57 10.57 -10.80 -12.47
CA ALA A 57 11.31 -11.86 -13.13
C ALA A 57 11.25 -13.19 -12.36
N ASP A 58 11.44 -13.15 -11.04
CA ASP A 58 11.50 -14.35 -10.20
C ASP A 58 10.13 -15.03 -10.03
N LEU A 59 9.04 -14.26 -10.07
CA LEU A 59 7.68 -14.76 -9.84
C LEU A 59 6.82 -14.82 -11.11
N ASP A 60 7.41 -14.53 -12.27
CA ASP A 60 6.73 -14.50 -13.58
C ASP A 60 5.43 -13.67 -13.54
N LEU A 61 5.52 -12.45 -13.00
CA LEU A 61 4.34 -11.58 -12.81
C LEU A 61 3.92 -10.82 -14.08
N GLY A 62 4.80 -10.78 -15.08
CA GLY A 62 4.59 -10.03 -16.33
C GLY A 62 4.19 -8.58 -16.05
N ALA A 63 3.23 -8.06 -16.82
CA ALA A 63 2.73 -6.69 -16.69
C ALA A 63 1.72 -6.47 -15.53
N GLY A 64 1.57 -7.44 -14.63
CA GLY A 64 0.69 -7.33 -13.46
C GLY A 64 -0.76 -7.76 -13.70
N ASN A 65 -1.06 -8.50 -14.76
CA ASN A 65 -2.42 -8.94 -15.07
C ASN A 65 -2.99 -9.86 -13.95
N GLY A 66 -4.15 -9.47 -13.40
CA GLY A 66 -4.81 -10.19 -12.31
C GLY A 66 -4.08 -10.13 -10.97
N LEU A 67 -3.16 -9.16 -10.82
CA LEU A 67 -2.47 -8.83 -9.58
C LEU A 67 -3.06 -7.54 -9.00
N VAL A 68 -3.21 -7.52 -7.68
CA VAL A 68 -3.46 -6.32 -6.90
C VAL A 68 -2.19 -6.00 -6.13
N VAL A 69 -1.73 -4.75 -6.24
CA VAL A 69 -0.62 -4.24 -5.42
C VAL A 69 -1.19 -3.28 -4.39
N ILE A 70 -0.84 -3.49 -3.13
CA ILE A 70 -1.14 -2.56 -2.03
C ILE A 70 0.17 -1.93 -1.59
N SER A 71 0.27 -0.61 -1.66
CA SER A 71 1.48 0.09 -1.21
C SER A 71 1.19 1.35 -0.43
N ASP A 72 2.22 1.94 0.16
CA ASP A 72 2.14 3.31 0.66
C ASP A 72 2.11 4.35 -0.49
N GLN A 73 2.15 5.63 -0.11
CA GLN A 73 2.09 6.77 -1.04
C GLN A 73 3.48 7.29 -1.46
N HIS A 74 4.55 6.50 -1.30
CA HIS A 74 5.89 6.95 -1.64
C HIS A 74 6.04 7.15 -3.15
N LYS A 75 6.44 8.36 -3.58
CA LYS A 75 6.42 8.75 -5.00
C LYS A 75 7.28 7.85 -5.88
N GLY A 76 8.43 7.40 -5.37
CA GLY A 76 9.32 6.49 -6.11
C GLY A 76 8.68 5.13 -6.35
N LEU A 77 7.96 4.61 -5.36
CA LEU A 77 7.23 3.34 -5.43
C LEU A 77 6.08 3.42 -6.42
N LEU A 78 5.25 4.47 -6.32
CA LEU A 78 4.12 4.68 -7.24
C LEU A 78 4.58 4.72 -8.70
N GLN A 79 5.70 5.39 -8.98
CA GLN A 79 6.26 5.46 -10.33
C GLN A 79 6.80 4.11 -10.79
N ALA A 80 7.53 3.39 -9.94
CA ALA A 80 8.08 2.08 -10.29
C ALA A 80 6.99 1.03 -10.57
N VAL A 81 5.91 1.03 -9.77
CA VAL A 81 4.74 0.15 -10.01
C VAL A 81 4.07 0.52 -11.33
N ALA A 82 3.84 1.80 -11.61
CA ALA A 82 3.21 2.21 -12.87
C ALA A 82 4.04 1.82 -14.11
N ASP A 83 5.37 1.90 -14.01
CA ASP A 83 6.28 1.59 -15.12
C ASP A 83 6.39 0.06 -15.37
N LEU A 84 6.46 -0.76 -14.31
CA LEU A 84 6.70 -2.20 -14.40
C LEU A 84 5.43 -3.04 -14.43
N PHE A 85 4.34 -2.54 -13.85
CA PHE A 85 3.05 -3.20 -13.74
C PHE A 85 1.91 -2.36 -14.33
N PRO A 86 1.91 -2.05 -15.63
CA PRO A 86 0.91 -1.16 -16.22
C PRO A 86 -0.53 -1.70 -16.15
N ASN A 87 -0.72 -3.01 -15.95
CA ASN A 87 -2.03 -3.66 -15.90
C ASN A 87 -2.48 -4.05 -14.48
N VAL A 88 -1.77 -3.61 -13.44
CA VAL A 88 -2.09 -3.96 -12.04
C VAL A 88 -3.20 -3.10 -11.49
N GLU A 89 -4.00 -3.67 -10.60
CA GLU A 89 -4.87 -2.88 -9.73
C GLU A 89 -4.05 -2.36 -8.56
N HIS A 90 -3.68 -1.08 -8.60
CA HIS A 90 -2.88 -0.44 -7.56
C HIS A 90 -3.77 0.24 -6.52
N ILE A 91 -3.70 -0.23 -5.28
CA ILE A 91 -4.47 0.26 -4.15
C ILE A 91 -3.55 0.93 -3.13
N GLN A 92 -3.99 2.08 -2.63
CA GLN A 92 -3.30 2.79 -1.56
C GLN A 92 -3.60 2.14 -0.21
N CYS A 93 -2.56 1.91 0.58
CA CYS A 93 -2.69 1.28 1.89
C CYS A 93 -3.55 2.14 2.83
N ALA A 94 -4.72 1.64 3.22
CA ALA A 94 -5.65 2.31 4.11
C ALA A 94 -5.00 2.71 5.44
N ARG A 95 -4.03 1.93 5.94
CA ARG A 95 -3.27 2.25 7.16
C ARG A 95 -2.43 3.53 6.99
N HIS A 96 -1.76 3.69 5.86
CA HIS A 96 -0.98 4.89 5.55
C HIS A 96 -1.88 6.10 5.30
N ILE A 97 -2.99 5.92 4.59
CA ILE A 97 -4.01 6.97 4.43
C ILE A 97 -4.53 7.39 5.81
N PHE A 98 -4.86 6.44 6.69
CA PHE A 98 -5.32 6.74 8.05
C PHE A 98 -4.26 7.48 8.87
N ALA A 99 -2.99 7.09 8.75
CA ALA A 99 -1.89 7.76 9.43
C ALA A 99 -1.75 9.23 9.01
N ASN A 100 -2.06 9.56 7.76
CA ASN A 100 -2.14 10.94 7.28
C ASN A 100 -3.44 11.64 7.70
N PHE A 101 -4.58 10.96 7.58
CA PHE A 101 -5.89 11.44 7.99
C PHE A 101 -5.89 11.89 9.45
N ARG A 102 -5.37 11.06 10.36
CA ARG A 102 -5.35 11.34 11.81
C ARG A 102 -4.43 12.50 12.22
N LYS A 103 -3.51 12.94 11.35
CA LYS A 103 -2.68 14.14 11.61
C LYS A 103 -3.51 15.41 11.51
N LYS A 104 -4.54 15.40 10.66
CA LYS A 104 -5.45 16.53 10.44
C LYS A 104 -6.74 16.39 11.24
N PHE A 105 -7.25 15.18 11.37
CA PHE A 105 -8.57 14.89 11.92
C PHE A 105 -8.46 13.94 13.11
N THR A 106 -8.67 14.47 14.31
CA THR A 106 -8.55 13.71 15.57
C THR A 106 -9.92 13.30 16.10
N GLY A 107 -10.00 12.17 16.79
CA GLY A 107 -11.23 11.72 17.45
C GLY A 107 -11.57 10.27 17.15
N LEU A 108 -12.21 9.60 18.10
CA LEU A 108 -12.60 8.19 17.96
C LEU A 108 -13.68 8.01 16.90
N GLU A 109 -14.60 8.96 16.78
CA GLU A 109 -15.68 8.93 15.78
C GLU A 109 -15.12 8.97 14.35
N LEU A 110 -14.26 9.95 14.04
CA LEU A 110 -13.62 10.06 12.72
C LEU A 110 -12.73 8.85 12.41
N LYS A 111 -12.07 8.26 13.42
CA LYS A 111 -11.37 6.98 13.25
C LYS A 111 -12.33 5.85 12.87
N SER A 112 -13.46 5.73 13.56
CA SER A 112 -14.46 4.69 13.27
C SER A 112 -15.01 4.84 11.85
N LEU A 113 -15.44 6.05 11.49
CA LEU A 113 -15.98 6.35 10.17
C LEU A 113 -14.96 6.14 9.06
N PHE A 114 -13.69 6.47 9.29
CA PHE A 114 -12.63 6.18 8.32
C PHE A 114 -12.55 4.69 7.99
N TRP A 115 -12.54 3.82 9.00
CA TRP A 115 -12.45 2.38 8.78
C TRP A 115 -13.75 1.78 8.25
N GLU A 116 -14.92 2.33 8.63
CA GLU A 116 -16.21 1.99 8.02
C GLU A 116 -16.20 2.27 6.51
N ALA A 117 -15.70 3.45 6.09
CA ALA A 117 -15.56 3.78 4.68
C ALA A 117 -14.54 2.87 3.98
N ALA A 118 -13.36 2.69 4.56
CA ALA A 118 -12.28 1.90 3.95
C ALA A 118 -12.62 0.40 3.78
N MET A 119 -13.53 -0.14 4.60
CA MET A 119 -13.98 -1.54 4.53
C MET A 119 -15.31 -1.71 3.78
N SER A 120 -15.88 -0.63 3.24
CA SER A 120 -17.14 -0.70 2.53
C SER A 120 -16.98 -1.43 1.19
N ILE A 121 -17.85 -2.41 0.95
CA ILE A 121 -17.87 -3.21 -0.28
C ILE A 121 -18.84 -2.59 -1.30
N VAL A 122 -19.81 -1.81 -0.84
CA VAL A 122 -20.88 -1.23 -1.66
C VAL A 122 -20.66 0.28 -1.74
N GLU A 123 -20.64 0.81 -2.97
CA GLU A 123 -20.41 2.24 -3.21
C GLU A 123 -21.39 3.14 -2.44
N GLY A 124 -22.66 2.74 -2.33
CA GLY A 124 -23.66 3.48 -1.55
C GLY A 124 -23.30 3.63 -0.06
N ASP A 125 -22.79 2.57 0.57
CA ASP A 125 -22.38 2.59 1.98
C ASP A 125 -21.11 3.43 2.16
N PHE A 126 -20.18 3.34 1.20
CA PHE A 126 -18.98 4.18 1.17
C PHE A 126 -19.37 5.66 1.11
N LEU A 127 -20.21 6.05 0.14
CA LEU A 127 -20.64 7.43 -0.06
C LEU A 127 -21.41 7.97 1.16
N ALA A 128 -22.30 7.15 1.74
CA ALA A 128 -23.02 7.52 2.96
C ALA A 128 -22.07 7.77 4.14
N THR A 129 -21.02 6.97 4.28
CA THR A 129 -20.01 7.15 5.33
C THR A 129 -19.14 8.39 5.06
N MET A 130 -18.76 8.63 3.81
CA MET A 130 -18.02 9.83 3.42
C MET A 130 -18.80 11.12 3.72
N GLU A 131 -20.11 11.14 3.54
CA GLU A 131 -20.97 12.27 3.93
C GLU A 131 -20.99 12.50 5.45
N LYS A 132 -20.95 11.44 6.27
CA LYS A 132 -20.82 11.59 7.73
C LYS A 132 -19.47 12.23 8.09
N ILE A 133 -18.37 11.78 7.49
CA ILE A 133 -17.03 12.35 7.70
C ILE A 133 -17.01 13.83 7.31
N LYS A 134 -17.58 14.17 6.15
CA LYS A 134 -17.64 15.54 5.64
C LYS A 134 -18.34 16.49 6.62
N LYS A 135 -19.51 16.09 7.14
CA LYS A 135 -20.25 16.89 8.13
C LYS A 135 -19.43 17.20 9.39
N ILE A 136 -18.67 16.25 9.89
CA ILE A 136 -17.86 16.43 11.11
C ILE A 136 -16.60 17.28 10.83
N THR A 137 -16.03 17.17 9.63
CA THR A 137 -14.75 17.83 9.27
C THR A 137 -14.90 19.24 8.71
N GLU A 138 -16.10 19.61 8.24
CA GLU A 138 -16.44 20.95 7.74
C GLU A 138 -17.07 21.86 8.81
N THR A 139 -17.11 21.43 10.07
CA THR A 139 -17.55 22.25 11.22
C THR A 139 -16.35 22.92 11.88
#